data_AF-A0A2V8RD04-F1
#
_entry.id   AF-A0A2V8RD04-F1
#
_cell.length_a   1.000
_cell.length_b   1.000
_cell.length_c   1.000
_cell.angle_alpha   90.00
_cell.angle_beta   90.00
_cell.angle_gamma   90.00
#
_symmetry.space_group_name_H-M   'P 1'
#
loop_
_entity.id
_entity.type
_entity.pdbx_description
1 polymer ?
#
loop_
_entity_poly.entity_id
_entity_poly.type
_entity_poly.pdbx_seq_one_letter_code
_entity_poly.pdbx_strand_id
1 'polypeptide(L)'
;MCSAELAAEHSHLVEPASRQLICACEACAILFSGQTNTKYKRVPRRALALPDFQLTDGQWDSLMIPIQPAFFFQSTPDNRVVALYPSPAGATESLLALDSWNEIVEDNPVLQEMESDVEALLVKRVGGARSINSTRG
;
A
#
# COMPACT_ATOMS: atom_id res chain seq x y z
N MET A 1 5.25 12.14 -21.58
CA MET A 1 5.21 13.33 -20.69
C MET A 1 5.71 14.55 -21.45
N CYS A 2 5.32 15.77 -21.11
CA CYS A 2 5.62 16.97 -21.92
C CYS A 2 7.02 17.58 -21.74
N SER A 3 7.88 17.00 -20.89
CA SER A 3 9.25 17.46 -20.61
C SER A 3 9.35 18.89 -20.04
N ALA A 4 8.25 19.46 -19.55
CA ALA A 4 8.30 20.70 -18.79
C ALA A 4 9.08 20.52 -17.48
N GLU A 5 9.75 21.58 -17.05
CA GLU A 5 10.43 21.60 -15.75
C GLU A 5 9.41 21.40 -14.62
N LEU A 6 9.77 20.57 -13.65
CA LEU A 6 8.91 20.24 -12.52
C LEU A 6 9.33 21.03 -11.29
N ALA A 7 8.34 21.62 -10.61
CA ALA A 7 8.57 22.19 -9.30
C ALA A 7 8.97 21.10 -8.29
N ALA A 8 9.59 21.50 -7.18
CA ALA A 8 9.92 20.60 -6.07
C ALA A 8 8.71 19.77 -5.64
N GLU A 9 7.55 20.42 -5.57
CA GLU A 9 6.27 19.74 -5.49
C GLU A 9 5.65 19.55 -6.88
N HIS A 10 5.46 18.29 -7.27
CA HIS A 10 4.80 17.94 -8.54
C HIS A 10 3.94 16.68 -8.38
N SER A 11 3.06 16.47 -9.35
CA SER A 11 2.14 15.34 -9.35
C SER A 11 2.86 14.06 -9.80
N HIS A 12 2.41 12.92 -9.29
CA HIS A 12 2.90 11.60 -9.71
C HIS A 12 1.76 10.81 -10.33
N LEU A 13 2.11 10.07 -11.38
CA LEU A 13 1.25 9.07 -11.97
C LEU A 13 1.89 7.69 -11.75
N VAL A 14 1.06 6.66 -11.56
CA VAL A 14 1.50 5.26 -11.61
C VAL A 14 0.93 4.62 -12.88
N GLU A 15 1.71 3.77 -13.53
CA GLU A 15 1.19 2.78 -14.47
C GLU A 15 0.99 1.45 -13.73
N PRO A 16 -0.24 1.06 -13.37
CA PRO A 16 -0.47 -0.09 -12.50
C PRO A 16 0.16 -1.39 -13.03
N ALA A 17 0.09 -1.62 -14.34
CA ALA A 17 0.59 -2.83 -14.98
C ALA A 17 2.11 -3.02 -14.85
N SER A 18 2.88 -1.93 -14.85
CA SER A 18 4.35 -1.96 -14.73
C SER A 18 4.85 -1.57 -13.33
N ARG A 19 3.93 -1.11 -12.46
CA ARG A 19 4.20 -0.53 -11.13
C ARG A 19 5.24 0.59 -11.17
N GLN A 20 5.32 1.33 -12.29
CA GLN A 20 6.24 2.44 -12.47
C GLN A 20 5.60 3.77 -12.07
N LEU A 21 6.34 4.57 -11.30
CA LEU A 21 5.99 5.94 -10.99
C LEU A 21 6.58 6.90 -12.03
N ILE A 22 5.79 7.89 -12.42
CA ILE A 22 6.17 8.92 -13.38
C ILE A 22 5.84 10.28 -12.80
N CYS A 23 6.86 11.13 -12.67
CA CYS A 23 6.70 12.53 -12.32
C CYS A 23 6.02 13.29 -13.46
N ALA A 24 5.02 14.11 -13.14
CA ALA A 24 4.21 14.84 -14.11
C ALA A 24 3.97 16.29 -13.64
N CYS A 25 3.97 17.23 -14.58
CA CYS A 25 3.42 18.55 -14.31
C CYS A 25 1.89 18.47 -14.13
N GLU A 26 1.28 19.49 -13.55
CA GLU A 26 -0.15 19.45 -13.23
C GLU A 26 -1.04 19.24 -14.47
N ALA A 27 -0.74 19.94 -15.57
CA ALA A 27 -1.47 19.78 -16.82
C ALA A 27 -1.39 18.34 -17.36
N CYS A 28 -0.19 17.73 -17.34
CA CYS A 28 -0.05 16.33 -17.74
C CYS A 28 -0.74 15.37 -16.77
N ALA A 29 -0.69 15.61 -15.46
CA ALA A 29 -1.38 14.77 -14.49
C ALA A 29 -2.90 14.74 -14.80
N ILE A 30 -3.52 15.91 -15.02
CA ILE A 30 -4.94 16.02 -15.41
C ILE A 30 -5.21 15.30 -16.73
N LEU A 31 -4.40 15.57 -17.77
CA LEU A 31 -4.63 15.03 -19.11
C LEU A 31 -4.50 13.50 -19.16
N PHE A 32 -3.52 12.93 -18.45
CA PHE A 32 -3.21 11.51 -18.51
C PHE A 32 -3.90 10.68 -17.43
N SER A 33 -4.52 11.27 -16.40
CA SER A 33 -5.33 10.53 -15.42
C SER A 33 -6.84 10.80 -15.51
N GLY A 34 -7.27 11.85 -16.23
CA GLY A 34 -8.67 12.32 -16.24
C GLY A 34 -9.55 11.74 -17.36
N GLN A 35 -9.04 10.86 -18.21
CA GLN A 35 -9.80 10.28 -19.32
C GLN A 35 -10.25 8.85 -18.99
N THR A 36 -11.41 8.43 -19.48
CA THR A 36 -11.82 7.03 -19.43
C THR A 36 -10.83 6.21 -20.27
N ASN A 37 -10.25 5.15 -19.70
CA ASN A 37 -9.32 4.20 -20.35
C ASN A 37 -7.85 4.66 -20.49
N THR A 38 -7.34 5.52 -19.59
CA THR A 38 -5.89 5.73 -19.49
C THR A 38 -5.24 4.59 -18.71
N LYS A 39 -3.97 4.30 -19.02
CA LYS A 39 -3.15 3.35 -18.26
C LYS A 39 -2.49 3.96 -17.03
N TYR A 40 -2.74 5.24 -16.75
CA TYR A 40 -2.11 5.99 -15.68
C TYR A 40 -3.11 6.42 -14.63
N LYS A 41 -2.81 6.14 -13.37
CA LYS A 41 -3.58 6.65 -12.23
C LYS A 41 -2.79 7.72 -11.51
N ARG A 42 -3.47 8.77 -11.03
CA ARG A 42 -2.83 9.84 -10.27
C ARG A 42 -2.64 9.39 -8.84
N VAL A 43 -1.44 9.55 -8.29
CA VAL A 43 -1.14 9.20 -6.90
C VAL A 43 -1.70 10.29 -5.98
N PRO A 44 -2.65 9.97 -5.08
CA PRO A 44 -3.14 10.91 -4.07
C PRO A 44 -2.02 11.31 -3.12
N ARG A 45 -2.09 12.54 -2.58
CA ARG A 45 -1.16 13.03 -1.55
C ARG A 45 -1.74 12.94 -0.13
N ARG A 46 -2.79 12.14 0.07
CA ARG A 46 -3.45 12.01 1.36
C ARG A 46 -2.83 10.89 2.18
N ALA A 47 -2.81 11.07 3.49
CA ALA A 47 -2.50 10.04 4.47
C ALA A 47 -3.57 10.12 5.56
N LEU A 48 -4.22 9.00 5.84
CA LEU A 48 -5.25 8.89 6.87
C LEU A 48 -4.77 7.94 7.96
N ALA A 49 -4.79 8.41 9.20
CA ALA A 49 -4.59 7.54 10.35
C ALA A 49 -5.91 6.79 10.65
N LEU A 50 -5.82 5.49 10.90
CA LEU A 50 -6.94 4.64 11.27
C LEU A 50 -6.82 4.25 12.76
N PRO A 51 -7.22 5.11 13.72
CA PRO A 51 -7.03 4.85 15.15
C PRO A 51 -7.84 3.65 15.65
N ASP A 52 -8.99 3.40 15.02
CA ASP A 52 -9.90 2.30 15.38
C ASP A 52 -9.69 1.05 14.52
N PHE A 53 -8.56 0.98 13.79
CA PHE A 53 -8.23 -0.14 12.93
C PHE A 53 -8.16 -1.44 13.73
N GLN A 54 -8.94 -2.44 13.30
CA GLN A 54 -9.00 -3.75 13.90
C GLN A 54 -8.19 -4.74 13.08
N LEU A 55 -7.25 -5.42 13.74
CA LEU A 55 -6.49 -6.51 13.16
C LEU A 55 -6.04 -7.43 14.27
N THR A 56 -6.62 -8.62 14.31
CA THR A 56 -6.28 -9.62 15.33
C THR A 56 -4.90 -10.21 15.06
N ASP A 57 -4.26 -10.76 16.11
CA ASP A 57 -3.00 -11.50 15.94
C ASP A 57 -3.16 -12.69 14.98
N GLY A 58 -4.31 -13.39 15.01
CA GLY A 58 -4.60 -14.49 14.10
C GLY A 58 -4.71 -14.06 12.64
N GLN A 59 -5.40 -12.94 12.37
CA GLN A 59 -5.45 -12.33 11.03
C GLN A 59 -4.06 -11.87 10.59
N TRP A 60 -3.23 -11.29 11.47
CA TRP A 60 -1.88 -10.89 11.10
C TRP A 60 -0.98 -12.09 10.77
N ASP A 61 -1.01 -13.12 11.61
CA ASP A 61 -0.20 -14.31 11.44
C ASP A 61 -0.60 -15.07 10.17
N SER A 62 -1.87 -15.02 9.75
CA SER A 62 -2.33 -15.60 8.47
C SER A 62 -1.78 -14.87 7.23
N LEU A 63 -1.41 -13.58 7.35
CA LEU A 63 -0.74 -12.84 6.27
C LEU A 63 0.71 -13.32 6.06
N MET A 64 1.25 -14.10 7.01
CA MET A 64 2.59 -14.71 6.96
C MET A 64 3.71 -13.71 6.69
N ILE A 65 3.56 -12.48 7.20
CA ILE A 65 4.54 -11.42 7.02
C ILE A 65 5.64 -11.57 8.08
N PRO A 66 6.91 -11.77 7.67
CA PRO A 66 7.98 -12.11 8.60
C PRO A 66 8.45 -10.93 9.46
N ILE A 67 7.98 -9.71 9.15
CA ILE A 67 8.41 -8.47 9.79
C ILE A 67 7.21 -7.61 10.17
N GLN A 68 7.46 -6.59 10.99
CA GLN A 68 6.42 -5.73 11.56
C GLN A 68 5.75 -4.75 10.57
N PRO A 69 6.46 -4.09 9.64
CA PRO A 69 5.83 -3.21 8.67
C PRO A 69 5.37 -3.95 7.42
N ALA A 70 4.15 -3.66 6.98
CA ALA A 70 3.56 -4.18 5.75
C ALA A 70 2.68 -3.13 5.07
N PHE A 71 2.63 -3.18 3.74
CA PHE A 71 1.78 -2.35 2.89
C PHE A 71 0.84 -3.26 2.12
N PHE A 72 -0.44 -2.92 2.07
CA PHE A 72 -1.45 -3.68 1.34
C PHE A 72 -2.19 -2.75 0.38
N PHE A 73 -2.30 -3.12 -0.88
CA PHE A 73 -3.09 -2.37 -1.85
C PHE A 73 -3.82 -3.30 -2.81
N GLN A 74 -4.98 -2.87 -3.29
CA GLN A 74 -5.71 -3.58 -4.33
C GLN A 74 -5.02 -3.34 -5.68
N SER A 75 -4.50 -4.41 -6.28
CA SER A 75 -3.96 -4.38 -7.64
C SER A 75 -5.06 -4.73 -8.63
N THR A 76 -5.41 -3.78 -9.49
CA THR A 76 -6.33 -4.00 -10.61
C THR A 76 -5.73 -4.95 -11.66
N PRO A 77 -4.44 -4.82 -12.06
CA PRO A 77 -3.82 -5.78 -13.00
C PRO A 77 -3.76 -7.22 -12.49
N ASP A 78 -3.49 -7.41 -11.19
CA ASP A 78 -3.38 -8.75 -10.59
C ASP A 78 -4.74 -9.28 -10.08
N ASN A 79 -5.79 -8.45 -10.12
CA ASN A 79 -7.13 -8.71 -9.58
C ASN A 79 -7.12 -9.28 -8.15
N ARG A 80 -6.23 -8.76 -7.30
CA ARG A 80 -6.08 -9.18 -5.90
C ARG A 80 -5.41 -8.11 -5.07
N VAL A 81 -5.45 -8.28 -3.76
CA VAL A 81 -4.60 -7.50 -2.87
C VAL A 81 -3.16 -8.01 -2.94
N VAL A 82 -2.25 -7.06 -3.00
CA VAL A 82 -0.81 -7.29 -2.95
C VAL A 82 -0.31 -6.82 -1.60
N ALA A 83 0.40 -7.69 -0.89
CA ALA A 83 1.11 -7.36 0.34
C ALA A 83 2.60 -7.18 0.05
N LEU A 84 3.15 -6.03 0.42
CA LEU A 84 4.57 -5.70 0.33
C LEU A 84 5.14 -5.48 1.72
N TYR A 85 6.36 -5.93 1.95
CA TYR A 85 7.09 -5.61 3.18
C TYR A 85 8.53 -5.19 2.83
N PRO A 86 9.13 -4.24 3.56
CA PRO A 86 10.47 -3.76 3.25
C PRO A 86 11.52 -4.86 3.48
N SER A 87 12.45 -4.99 2.54
CA SER A 87 13.66 -5.79 2.68
C SER A 87 14.90 -4.94 2.35
N PRO A 88 16.12 -5.41 2.66
CA PRO A 88 17.34 -4.72 2.27
C PRO A 88 17.46 -4.48 0.74
N ALA A 89 16.82 -5.32 -0.08
CA ALA A 89 16.80 -5.19 -1.53
C ALA A 89 15.63 -4.35 -2.07
N GLY A 90 14.83 -3.74 -1.19
CA GLY A 90 13.59 -3.03 -1.55
C GLY A 90 12.34 -3.77 -1.08
N ALA A 91 11.17 -3.33 -1.54
CA ALA A 91 9.90 -3.97 -1.19
C ALA A 91 9.84 -5.41 -1.74
N THR A 92 9.56 -6.36 -0.86
CA THR A 92 9.35 -7.76 -1.21
C THR A 92 7.86 -8.07 -1.18
N GLU A 93 7.36 -8.69 -2.24
CA GLU A 93 5.98 -9.14 -2.33
C GLU A 93 5.76 -10.44 -1.57
N SER A 94 4.68 -10.51 -0.79
CA SER A 94 4.20 -11.77 -0.23
C SER A 94 3.58 -12.62 -1.33
N LEU A 95 4.04 -13.86 -1.44
CA LEU A 95 3.60 -14.81 -2.47
C LEU A 95 2.31 -15.57 -2.08
N LEU A 96 1.72 -15.27 -0.93
CA LEU A 96 0.61 -16.03 -0.37
C LEU A 96 -0.74 -15.35 -0.63
N ALA A 97 -1.76 -16.18 -0.80
CA ALA A 97 -3.14 -15.73 -0.93
C ALA A 97 -3.57 -15.08 0.39
N LEU A 98 -4.10 -13.86 0.31
CA LEU A 98 -4.60 -13.10 1.45
C LEU A 98 -6.05 -13.51 1.73
N ASP A 99 -6.26 -14.79 2.06
CA ASP A 99 -7.60 -15.36 2.23
C ASP A 99 -8.39 -14.64 3.34
N SER A 100 -7.69 -14.13 4.37
CA SER A 100 -8.26 -13.33 5.46
C SER A 100 -8.49 -11.85 5.12
N TRP A 101 -8.14 -11.38 3.91
CA TRP A 101 -8.27 -9.96 3.57
C TRP A 101 -9.73 -9.48 3.62
N ASN A 102 -10.67 -10.31 3.15
CA ASN A 102 -12.08 -9.95 3.17
C ASN A 102 -12.59 -9.75 4.60
N GLU A 103 -12.18 -10.61 5.54
CA GLU A 103 -12.52 -10.46 6.97
C GLU A 103 -11.94 -9.15 7.54
N ILE A 104 -10.70 -8.81 7.19
CA ILE A 104 -10.09 -7.54 7.60
C ILE A 104 -10.87 -6.34 7.05
N VAL A 105 -11.37 -6.41 5.80
CA VAL A 105 -12.18 -5.34 5.20
C VAL A 105 -13.57 -5.25 5.84
N GLU A 106 -14.18 -6.38 6.22
CA GLU A 106 -15.45 -6.40 6.95
C GLU A 106 -15.32 -5.72 8.32
N ASP A 107 -14.23 -5.97 9.03
CA ASP A 107 -13.92 -5.31 10.31
C ASP A 107 -13.50 -3.84 10.15
N ASN A 108 -13.06 -3.44 8.95
CA ASN A 108 -12.56 -2.09 8.65
C ASN A 108 -13.15 -1.53 7.34
N PRO A 109 -14.43 -1.09 7.33
CA PRO A 109 -15.10 -0.63 6.10
C PRO A 109 -14.40 0.52 5.37
N VAL A 110 -13.61 1.34 6.09
CA VAL A 110 -12.78 2.41 5.50
C VAL A 110 -11.80 1.89 4.44
N LEU A 111 -11.41 0.62 4.49
CA LEU A 111 -10.54 0.01 3.47
C LEU A 111 -11.25 -0.12 2.10
N GLN A 112 -12.58 -0.11 2.06
CA GLN A 112 -13.35 -0.13 0.81
C GLN A 112 -13.28 1.22 0.06
N GLU A 113 -12.93 2.31 0.76
CA GLU A 113 -12.77 3.64 0.18
C GLU A 113 -11.40 3.83 -0.49
N MET A 114 -10.47 2.88 -0.31
CA MET A 114 -9.14 2.94 -0.89
C MET A 114 -9.20 2.84 -2.41
N GLU A 115 -8.58 3.81 -3.08
CA GLU A 115 -8.44 3.79 -4.52
C GLU A 115 -7.42 2.72 -4.94
N SER A 116 -7.88 1.72 -5.69
CA SER A 116 -7.04 0.63 -6.19
C SER A 116 -5.83 1.17 -6.98
N ASP A 117 -4.70 0.48 -6.85
CA ASP A 117 -3.39 0.77 -7.46
C ASP A 117 -2.63 2.00 -6.95
N VAL A 118 -3.28 2.93 -6.24
CA VAL A 118 -2.65 4.19 -5.80
C VAL A 118 -2.72 4.46 -4.31
N GLU A 119 -3.56 3.72 -3.58
CA GLU A 119 -3.63 3.78 -2.13
C GLU A 119 -3.27 2.46 -1.49
N ALA A 120 -2.57 2.54 -0.36
CA ALA A 120 -2.14 1.39 0.40
C ALA A 120 -2.46 1.57 1.89
N LEU A 121 -2.85 0.48 2.54
CA LEU A 121 -2.89 0.35 3.98
C LEU A 121 -1.48 0.05 4.48
N LEU A 122 -0.92 0.93 5.29
CA LEU A 122 0.33 0.69 6.02
C LEU A 122 0.03 0.20 7.43
N VAL A 123 0.41 -1.04 7.71
CA VAL A 123 0.32 -1.62 9.05
C VAL A 123 1.71 -1.76 9.64
N LYS A 124 1.88 -1.36 10.89
CA LYS A 124 3.08 -1.63 11.69
C LYS A 124 2.68 -2.36 12.96
N ARG A 125 2.97 -3.66 13.04
CA ARG A 125 2.77 -4.43 14.28
C ARG A 125 3.79 -3.98 15.31
N VAL A 126 3.34 -3.36 16.39
CA VAL A 126 4.18 -3.11 17.57
C VAL A 126 4.17 -4.41 18.36
N GLY A 127 5.23 -5.22 18.23
CA GLY A 127 5.27 -6.55 18.86
C GLY A 127 4.96 -6.49 20.35
N GLY A 128 4.13 -7.43 20.83
CA GLY A 128 3.88 -7.66 22.25
C GLY A 128 5.20 -7.89 23.00
N ALA A 129 5.24 -7.42 24.24
CA ALA A 129 6.41 -7.36 25.11
C ALA A 129 7.35 -8.57 24.93
N ARG A 130 8.53 -8.30 24.38
CA ARG A 130 9.67 -9.21 24.47
C ARG A 130 10.02 -9.29 25.96
N SER A 131 9.54 -10.33 26.66
CA SER A 131 10.02 -10.67 27.98
C SER A 131 11.50 -11.05 27.83
N ILE A 132 12.36 -10.04 27.99
CA ILE A 132 13.74 -10.28 28.37
C ILE A 132 13.70 -10.87 29.78
N ASN A 133 13.57 -12.20 29.85
CA ASN A 133 13.92 -12.95 31.05
C ASN A 133 15.40 -12.66 31.32
N SER A 134 15.63 -11.65 32.16
CA SER A 134 16.89 -11.44 32.86
C SER A 134 17.07 -12.62 33.83
N THR A 135 17.62 -13.70 33.32
CA THR A 135 18.19 -14.78 34.12
C THR A 135 19.71 -14.75 34.03
N ARG A 136 20.28 -14.08 35.04
CA ARG A 136 21.52 -14.35 35.79
C ARG A 136 22.87 -14.46 35.08
N GLY A 137 23.84 -13.82 35.75
CA GLY A 137 25.28 -14.05 35.72
C GLY A 137 25.94 -13.04 36.63
#